data_AF-A0A4Q7KU71-F1
#
_entry.id   AF-A0A4Q7KU71-F1
#
_cell.length_a   1.000
_cell.length_b   1.000
_cell.length_c   1.000
_cell.angle_alpha   90.00
_cell.angle_beta   90.00
_cell.angle_gamma   90.00
#
_symmetry.space_group_name_H-M   'P 1'
#
loop_
_entity.id
_entity.type
_entity.pdbx_description
1 polymer ?
#
loop_
_entity_poly.entity_id
_entity_poly.type
_entity_poly.pdbx_seq_one_letter_code
_entity_poly.pdbx_strand_id
1 'polypeptide(L)'
;MHWHGYMWVGAAADVLVSDGRRRPEHPEFGSFPQLPYSINATLLKPASFIGGTWTDAGEAVAWLRRECERLPPPKRPAPDWVMSLDERCRVAAETLAGGKSVVWGRHCVGDKYADLRVVCCSPAEGGVTVPCPAGVA
;
A
#
# COMPACT_ATOMS: atom_id res chain seq x y z
N MET A 1 11.31 8.09 -11.67
CA MET A 1 10.02 7.64 -11.12
C MET A 1 10.33 6.85 -9.87
N HIS A 2 9.69 7.15 -8.73
CA HIS A 2 9.89 6.41 -7.49
C HIS A 2 8.60 5.74 -7.05
N TRP A 3 8.76 4.60 -6.40
CA TRP A 3 7.70 3.91 -5.68
C TRP A 3 8.02 3.84 -4.20
N HIS A 4 7.04 4.12 -3.36
CA HIS A 4 7.17 4.11 -1.91
C HIS A 4 6.25 3.06 -1.29
N GLY A 5 6.82 2.21 -0.45
CA GLY A 5 6.11 1.12 0.23
C GLY A 5 5.49 1.59 1.53
N TYR A 6 4.23 1.25 1.74
CA TYR A 6 3.48 1.50 2.97
C TYR A 6 2.75 0.24 3.38
N MET A 7 2.68 -0.01 4.68
CA MET A 7 1.88 -1.11 5.19
C MET A 7 1.19 -0.74 6.49
N TRP A 8 0.00 -1.31 6.68
CA TRP A 8 -0.69 -1.31 7.94
C TRP A 8 -1.33 -2.67 8.20
N VAL A 9 -1.26 -3.13 9.44
CA VAL A 9 -1.92 -4.34 9.92
C VAL A 9 -2.55 -4.04 11.26
N GLY A 10 -3.85 -4.26 11.39
CA GLY A 10 -4.56 -4.03 12.66
C GLY A 10 -5.89 -4.76 12.70
N ALA A 11 -6.74 -4.42 13.68
CA ALA A 11 -8.04 -5.05 13.78
C ALA A 11 -8.92 -4.66 12.60
N ALA A 12 -9.65 -5.61 12.02
CA ALA A 12 -10.52 -5.36 10.88
C ALA A 12 -11.63 -4.36 11.21
N ALA A 13 -12.09 -4.32 12.47
CA ALA A 13 -13.06 -3.32 12.94
C ALA A 13 -12.51 -1.89 12.84
N ASP A 14 -11.21 -1.67 13.06
CA ASP A 14 -10.57 -0.36 13.04
C ASP A 14 -10.65 0.31 11.65
N VAL A 15 -10.71 -0.50 10.59
CA VAL A 15 -10.82 -0.04 9.19
C VAL A 15 -12.14 0.71 8.96
N LEU A 16 -13.22 0.28 9.61
CA LEU A 16 -14.57 0.84 9.39
C LEU A 16 -14.86 2.07 10.25
N VAL A 17 -14.32 2.10 11.47
CA VAL A 17 -14.67 3.13 12.47
C VAL A 17 -13.78 4.37 12.42
N SER A 18 -12.65 4.33 11.71
CA SER A 18 -11.62 5.37 11.78
C SER A 18 -11.44 6.20 10.50
N ASP A 19 -12.42 6.20 9.58
CA ASP A 19 -12.26 6.88 8.27
C ASP A 19 -11.86 8.35 8.41
N GLY A 20 -12.47 9.08 9.36
CA GLY A 20 -12.17 10.50 9.59
C GLY A 20 -10.69 10.77 9.88
N ARG A 21 -10.03 9.93 10.68
CA ARG A 21 -8.61 10.10 11.08
C ARG A 21 -7.64 9.77 9.94
N ARG A 22 -8.11 9.07 8.92
CA ARG A 22 -7.34 8.68 7.74
C ARG A 22 -7.29 9.79 6.68
N ARG A 23 -8.02 10.89 6.87
CA ARG A 23 -8.08 11.98 5.89
C ARG A 23 -6.98 13.01 6.13
N PRO A 24 -6.32 13.54 5.07
CA PRO A 24 -5.21 14.49 5.21
C PRO A 24 -5.53 15.74 6.04
N GLU A 25 -6.78 16.19 6.04
CA GLU A 25 -7.25 17.34 6.80
C GLU A 25 -7.35 17.10 8.32
N HIS A 26 -7.29 15.85 8.77
CA HIS A 26 -7.45 15.52 10.19
C HIS A 26 -6.16 15.80 10.98
N PRO A 27 -6.22 16.40 12.19
CA PRO A 27 -5.02 16.74 12.98
C PRO A 27 -4.11 15.54 13.29
N GLU A 28 -4.70 14.37 13.48
CA GLU A 28 -3.96 13.12 13.76
C GLU A 28 -3.46 12.40 12.50
N PHE A 29 -3.72 12.91 11.29
CA PHE A 29 -3.39 12.20 10.05
C PHE A 29 -1.93 11.74 9.99
N GLY A 30 -0.99 12.61 10.39
CA GLY A 30 0.44 12.33 10.34
C GLY A 30 0.91 11.25 11.31
N SER A 31 0.21 11.05 12.43
CA SER A 31 0.56 10.04 13.44
C SER A 31 -0.32 8.79 13.36
N PHE A 32 -1.48 8.86 12.70
CA PHE A 32 -2.42 7.75 12.65
C PHE A 32 -1.88 6.61 11.77
N PRO A 33 -1.78 5.37 12.29
CA PRO A 33 -1.09 4.27 11.61
C PRO A 33 -1.82 3.79 10.34
N GLN A 34 -3.14 3.97 10.25
CA GLN A 34 -3.90 3.55 9.07
C GLN A 34 -3.63 4.47 7.87
N LEU A 35 -3.49 3.85 6.69
CA LEU A 35 -3.27 4.52 5.43
C LEU A 35 -4.56 5.22 4.96
N PRO A 36 -4.55 6.34 4.24
CA PRO A 36 -5.77 6.98 3.71
C PRO A 36 -6.59 6.07 2.78
N TYR A 37 -7.86 6.38 2.53
CA TYR A 37 -8.62 5.68 1.49
C TYR A 37 -8.02 5.95 0.09
N SER A 38 -7.71 7.22 -0.19
CA SER A 38 -7.03 7.61 -1.43
C SER A 38 -5.60 7.07 -1.49
N ILE A 39 -5.27 6.41 -2.60
CA ILE A 39 -3.93 5.86 -2.84
C ILE A 39 -2.89 6.98 -2.85
N ASN A 40 -3.14 8.08 -3.57
CA ASN A 40 -2.20 9.18 -3.71
C ASN A 40 -2.02 9.95 -2.39
N ALA A 41 -3.08 10.08 -1.59
CA ALA A 41 -2.97 10.69 -0.27
C ALA A 41 -2.02 9.92 0.67
N THR A 42 -1.70 8.65 0.37
CA THR A 42 -0.73 7.88 1.16
C THR A 42 0.65 8.53 1.14
N LEU A 43 1.03 9.20 0.04
CA LEU A 43 2.31 9.92 -0.07
C LEU A 43 2.39 11.16 0.83
N LEU A 44 1.27 11.63 1.37
CA LEU A 44 1.24 12.73 2.34
C LEU A 44 1.59 12.25 3.76
N LYS A 45 1.69 10.93 3.99
CA LYS A 45 2.16 10.40 5.27
C LYS A 45 3.63 10.80 5.50
N PRO A 46 4.05 11.03 6.76
CA PRO A 46 5.45 11.31 7.05
C PRO A 46 6.38 10.20 6.57
N ALA A 47 7.62 10.56 6.22
CA ALA A 47 8.61 9.60 5.73
C ALA A 47 8.88 8.42 6.68
N SER A 48 8.59 8.56 7.98
CA SER A 48 8.68 7.48 8.97
C SER A 48 7.70 6.31 8.72
N PHE A 49 6.70 6.49 7.87
CA PHE A 49 5.76 5.45 7.45
C PHE A 49 6.23 4.65 6.22
N ILE A 50 7.32 5.08 5.60
CA ILE A 50 7.84 4.46 4.38
C ILE A 50 8.63 3.21 4.75
N GLY A 51 8.12 2.05 4.34
CA GLY A 51 8.79 0.76 4.49
C GLY A 51 9.88 0.48 3.45
N GLY A 52 9.99 1.35 2.43
CA GLY A 52 11.06 1.34 1.43
C GLY A 52 10.74 2.27 0.25
N THR A 53 11.78 2.66 -0.49
CA THR A 53 11.68 3.49 -1.69
C THR A 53 12.49 2.83 -2.80
N TRP A 54 11.92 2.74 -4.00
CA TRP A 54 12.54 2.03 -5.13
C TRP A 54 12.42 2.82 -6.43
N THR A 55 13.42 2.66 -7.28
CA THR A 55 13.41 3.05 -8.69
C THR A 55 13.27 1.85 -9.62
N ASP A 56 13.26 0.63 -9.07
CA ASP A 56 13.02 -0.62 -9.79
C ASP A 56 11.69 -1.24 -9.34
N ALA A 57 10.86 -1.62 -10.31
CA ALA A 57 9.55 -2.21 -10.04
C ALA A 57 9.68 -3.62 -9.44
N GLY A 58 10.70 -4.39 -9.84
CA GLY A 58 10.96 -5.73 -9.33
C GLY A 58 11.33 -5.72 -7.84
N GLU A 59 12.19 -4.79 -7.42
CA GLU A 59 12.54 -4.59 -6.00
C GLU A 59 11.32 -4.21 -5.15
N ALA A 60 10.46 -3.33 -5.66
CA ALA A 60 9.24 -2.95 -4.99
C ALA A 60 8.24 -4.13 -4.86
N VAL A 61 8.14 -4.97 -5.89
CA VAL A 61 7.34 -6.22 -5.84
C VAL A 61 7.96 -7.25 -4.89
N ALA A 62 9.29 -7.37 -4.84
CA ALA A 62 9.97 -8.26 -3.92
C ALA A 62 9.68 -7.85 -2.46
N TRP A 63 9.62 -6.54 -2.18
CA TRP A 63 9.16 -6.02 -0.89
C TRP A 63 7.70 -6.42 -0.61
N LEU A 64 6.77 -6.22 -1.57
CA LEU A 64 5.37 -6.61 -1.43
C LEU A 64 5.19 -8.10 -1.12
N ARG A 65 5.89 -8.97 -1.86
CA ARG A 65 5.87 -10.42 -1.63
C ARG A 65 6.30 -10.75 -0.21
N ARG A 66 7.47 -10.24 0.21
CA ARG A 66 8.05 -10.54 1.51
C ARG A 66 7.12 -10.09 2.65
N GLU A 67 6.56 -8.89 2.57
CA GLU A 67 5.61 -8.44 3.60
C GLU A 67 4.31 -9.26 3.56
N CYS A 68 3.83 -9.63 2.37
CA CYS A 68 2.66 -10.49 2.19
C CYS A 68 2.81 -11.89 2.81
N GLU A 69 4.02 -12.47 2.74
CA GLU A 69 4.35 -13.78 3.33
C GLU A 69 4.49 -13.74 4.86
N ARG A 70 4.89 -12.60 5.42
CA ARG A 70 5.00 -12.39 6.88
C ARG A 70 3.66 -12.17 7.58
N LEU A 71 2.64 -11.77 6.82
CA LEU A 71 1.31 -11.53 7.33
C LEU A 71 0.63 -12.83 7.79
N PRO A 72 -0.32 -12.76 8.73
CA PRO A 72 -1.10 -13.92 9.10
C PRO A 72 -1.85 -14.52 7.89
N PRO A 73 -2.18 -15.83 7.94
CA PRO A 73 -2.95 -16.48 6.89
C PRO A 73 -4.27 -15.76 6.58
N PRO A 74 -4.78 -15.84 5.34
CA PRO A 74 -6.06 -15.25 4.99
C PRO A 74 -7.21 -15.89 5.78
N LYS A 75 -8.19 -15.09 6.23
CA LYS A 75 -9.35 -15.56 7.03
C LYS A 75 -10.22 -16.56 6.25
N ARG A 76 -10.34 -16.36 4.95
CA ARG A 76 -10.87 -17.35 4.00
C ARG A 76 -9.77 -17.62 2.98
N PRO A 77 -9.13 -18.81 2.97
CA PRO A 77 -8.42 -19.24 1.78
C PRO A 77 -9.48 -19.29 0.67
N ALA A 78 -9.27 -18.54 -0.40
CA ALA A 78 -10.27 -18.45 -1.44
C ALA A 78 -10.50 -19.84 -2.05
N PRO A 79 -11.75 -20.23 -2.34
CA PRO A 79 -11.98 -21.12 -3.45
C PRO A 79 -11.67 -20.34 -4.73
N ASP A 80 -10.75 -20.86 -5.54
CA ASP A 80 -10.66 -20.79 -7.02
C ASP A 80 -10.58 -19.41 -7.72
N TRP A 81 -10.78 -18.29 -7.02
CA TRP A 81 -10.98 -16.94 -7.60
C TRP A 81 -9.95 -15.90 -7.17
N VAL A 82 -8.92 -16.31 -6.42
CA VAL A 82 -7.87 -15.41 -5.95
C VAL A 82 -6.55 -15.84 -6.55
N MET A 83 -6.02 -15.00 -7.45
CA MET A 83 -4.68 -15.11 -8.02
C MET A 83 -3.66 -15.58 -6.99
N SER A 84 -2.81 -16.53 -7.37
CA SER A 84 -1.66 -16.95 -6.57
C SER A 84 -0.78 -15.75 -6.21
N LEU A 85 0.05 -15.88 -5.19
CA LEU A 85 0.99 -14.80 -4.86
C LEU A 85 1.93 -14.49 -6.03
N ASP A 86 2.35 -15.51 -6.78
CA ASP A 86 3.17 -15.32 -7.99
C ASP A 86 2.45 -14.50 -9.05
N GLU A 87 1.18 -14.82 -9.32
CA GLU A 87 0.38 -14.10 -10.30
C GLU A 87 0.11 -12.65 -9.86
N ARG A 88 -0.17 -12.44 -8.56
CA ARG A 88 -0.28 -11.09 -7.98
C ARG A 88 1.02 -10.31 -8.14
N CYS A 89 2.17 -10.94 -7.91
CA CYS A 89 3.48 -10.30 -8.09
C CYS A 89 3.72 -9.93 -9.56
N ARG A 90 3.38 -10.81 -10.51
CA ARG A 90 3.50 -10.55 -11.94
C ARG A 90 2.69 -9.33 -12.36
N VAL A 91 1.39 -9.31 -12.01
CA VAL A 91 0.49 -8.18 -12.29
C VAL A 91 0.99 -6.90 -11.62
N ALA A 92 1.50 -7.00 -10.39
CA ALA A 92 2.06 -5.85 -9.69
C ALA A 92 3.30 -5.30 -10.42
N ALA A 93 4.20 -6.15 -10.90
CA ALA A 93 5.40 -5.72 -11.63
C ALA A 93 5.02 -4.96 -12.92
N GLU A 94 4.09 -5.52 -13.70
CA GLU A 94 3.57 -4.88 -14.92
C GLU A 94 2.89 -3.53 -14.60
N THR A 95 2.10 -3.50 -13.52
CA THR A 95 1.39 -2.29 -13.08
C THR A 95 2.36 -1.18 -12.65
N LEU A 96 3.35 -1.52 -11.83
CA LEU A 96 4.36 -0.57 -11.37
C LEU A 96 5.20 -0.07 -12.54
N ALA A 97 5.68 -0.97 -13.42
CA ALA A 97 6.44 -0.59 -14.62
C ALA A 97 5.68 0.37 -15.55
N GLY A 98 4.34 0.28 -15.57
CA GLY A 98 3.46 1.23 -16.25
C GLY A 98 3.25 2.58 -15.54
N GLY A 99 4.00 2.86 -14.47
CA GLY A 99 3.93 4.11 -13.71
C GLY A 99 2.72 4.26 -12.81
N LYS A 100 2.11 3.15 -12.40
CA LYS A 100 0.94 3.12 -11.52
C LYS A 100 1.32 2.65 -10.11
N SER A 101 0.33 2.69 -9.23
CA SER A 101 0.42 2.23 -7.84
C SER A 101 -0.26 0.88 -7.67
N VAL A 102 0.20 0.08 -6.72
CA VAL A 102 -0.38 -1.22 -6.37
C VAL A 102 -0.86 -1.19 -4.92
N VAL A 103 -2.05 -1.78 -4.69
CA VAL A 103 -2.63 -1.92 -3.35
C VAL A 103 -3.13 -3.35 -3.17
N TRP A 104 -2.70 -3.99 -2.08
CA TRP A 104 -3.17 -5.31 -1.66
C TRP A 104 -3.83 -5.21 -0.29
N GLY A 105 -5.15 -5.41 -0.27
CA GLY A 105 -5.94 -5.56 0.95
C GLY A 105 -6.30 -7.02 1.19
N ARG A 106 -6.22 -7.50 2.43
CA ARG A 106 -6.80 -8.81 2.80
C ARG A 106 -7.23 -8.89 4.27
N HIS A 107 -8.32 -9.62 4.50
CA HIS A 107 -8.68 -10.10 5.84
C HIS A 107 -7.84 -11.32 6.21
N CYS A 108 -7.23 -11.27 7.38
CA CYS A 108 -6.42 -12.34 7.93
C CYS A 108 -7.13 -12.99 9.13
N VAL A 109 -6.68 -14.19 9.49
CA VAL A 109 -7.08 -14.85 10.73
C VAL A 109 -6.82 -13.96 11.97
N GLY A 110 -7.58 -14.18 13.04
CA GLY A 110 -7.51 -13.35 14.25
C GLY A 110 -8.12 -11.96 14.09
N ASP A 111 -9.13 -11.83 13.20
CA ASP A 111 -9.85 -10.58 12.90
C ASP A 111 -8.94 -9.40 12.56
N LYS A 112 -7.85 -9.68 11.84
CA LYS A 112 -6.93 -8.67 11.33
C LYS A 112 -7.25 -8.28 9.89
N TYR A 113 -6.91 -7.06 9.52
CA TYR A 113 -6.87 -6.59 8.14
C TYR A 113 -5.46 -6.10 7.83
N ALA A 114 -4.96 -6.46 6.65
CA ALA A 114 -3.68 -5.99 6.14
C ALA A 114 -3.91 -5.13 4.89
N ASP A 115 -3.30 -3.96 4.86
CA ASP A 115 -3.27 -3.00 3.75
C ASP A 115 -1.81 -2.76 3.37
N LEU A 116 -1.39 -3.27 2.21
CA LEU A 116 -0.04 -3.11 1.67
C LEU A 116 -0.14 -2.27 0.41
N ARG A 117 0.71 -1.24 0.29
CA ARG A 117 0.71 -0.34 -0.85
C ARG A 117 2.11 -0.08 -1.34
N VAL A 118 2.25 -0.01 -2.65
CA VAL A 118 3.40 0.57 -3.32
C VAL A 118 2.88 1.70 -4.18
N VAL A 119 3.21 2.93 -3.82
CA VAL A 119 2.61 4.13 -4.40
C VAL A 119 3.63 4.88 -5.25
N CYS A 120 3.28 5.11 -6.52
CA CYS A 120 4.09 5.88 -7.46
C CYS A 120 3.96 7.37 -7.15
N CYS A 121 5.08 8.06 -6.91
CA CYS A 121 5.09 9.52 -6.65
C CYS A 121 5.00 10.37 -7.92
N SER A 122 5.32 9.78 -9.07
CA SER A 122 5.36 10.45 -10.38
C SER A 122 4.51 9.62 -11.35
N PRO A 123 3.17 9.68 -11.24
CA PRO A 123 2.30 8.81 -12.02
C PRO A 123 2.44 9.08 -13.53
N ALA A 124 2.07 8.08 -14.34
CA ALA A 124 1.90 8.28 -15.78
C ALA A 124 0.90 9.42 -16.08
N GLU A 125 0.94 9.92 -17.32
CA GLU A 125 0.18 11.09 -17.78
C GLU A 125 -1.31 11.05 -17.36
N GLY A 126 -1.80 12.17 -16.80
CA GLY A 126 -3.18 12.31 -16.30
C GLY A 126 -3.39 11.92 -14.83
N GLY A 127 -2.37 11.42 -14.12
CA GLY A 127 -2.45 11.16 -12.68
C GLY A 127 -2.35 12.43 -11.82
N VAL A 128 -3.00 12.41 -10.64
CA VAL A 128 -2.83 13.47 -9.63
C VAL A 128 -1.44 13.38 -9.02
N THR A 129 -0.60 14.38 -9.29
CA THR A 129 0.74 14.49 -8.70
C THR A 129 0.66 15.03 -7.28
N VAL A 130 1.35 14.37 -6.37
CA VAL A 130 1.60 14.83 -4.99
C VAL A 130 3.10 14.82 -4.74
N PRO A 131 3.63 15.66 -3.84
CA PRO A 131 5.08 15.74 -3.62
C PRO A 131 5.70 14.39 -3.28
N CYS A 132 6.87 14.12 -3.86
CA CYS A 132 7.64 12.93 -3.54
C CYS A 132 8.14 13.01 -2.08
N PRO A 133 7.82 12.02 -1.23
CA PRO A 133 8.21 12.05 0.18
C PRO A 133 9.71 11.80 0.40
N ALA A 134 10.45 11.34 -0.63
CA ALA A 134 11.91 11.26 -0.59
C ALA A 134 12.61 12.61 -0.84
N GLY A 135 11.86 13.72 -0.99
CA GLY A 135 12.43 15.06 -1.14
C GLY A 135 13.04 15.35 -2.51
N VAL A 136 12.83 14.46 -3.49
CA VAL A 136 13.31 14.63 -4.86
C VAL A 136 12.13 15.09 -5.72
N ALA A 137 12.15 16.36 -6.11
CA ALA A 137 11.22 16.94 -7.08
C ALA A 137 11.50 16.40 -8.48
#